data_AF-A0A1W0A722-F1
#
_entry.id   AF-A0A1W0A722-F1
#
_cell.length_a   1.000
_cell.length_b   1.000
_cell.length_c   1.000
_cell.angle_alpha   90.00
_cell.angle_beta   90.00
_cell.angle_gamma   90.00
#
_symmetry.space_group_name_H-M   'P 1'
#
loop_
_entity.id
_entity.type
_entity.pdbx_description
1 polymer ?
#
loop_
_entity_poly.entity_id
_entity_poly.type
_entity_poly.pdbx_seq_one_letter_code
_entity_poly.pdbx_strand_id
1 'polypeptide(L)'
;MCLQLRNHDQLGLQVDTTTHIVSFFADDSQLFASNEAALQRQLALVDGFCGLSGFKQNRAKTQVLTHSPLPAADVADRPAVADDEGARHPRRPEPTRKRTP
;
A
#
# COMPACT_ATOMS: atom_id res chain seq x y z
N MET A 1 2.91 -4.41 -10.41
CA MET A 1 2.01 -5.01 -9.40
C MET A 1 2.30 -4.54 -7.97
N CYS A 2 3.33 -5.04 -7.27
CA CYS A 2 3.50 -4.78 -5.83
C CYS A 2 3.59 -3.30 -5.47
N LEU A 3 4.38 -2.52 -6.22
CA LEU A 3 4.47 -1.07 -6.03
C LEU A 3 3.15 -0.36 -6.34
N GLN A 4 2.43 -0.78 -7.38
CA GLN A 4 1.13 -0.21 -7.72
C GLN A 4 0.13 -0.47 -6.59
N LEU A 5 0.08 -1.68 -6.06
CA LEU A 5 -0.80 -2.03 -4.94
C LEU A 5 -0.44 -1.21 -3.68
N ARG A 6 0.85 -1.08 -3.34
CA ARG A 6 1.31 -0.26 -2.19
C ARG A 6 1.02 1.23 -2.34
N ASN A 7 1.04 1.76 -3.56
CA ASN A 7 0.66 3.15 -3.83
C ASN A 7 -0.86 3.41 -3.68
N HIS A 8 -1.65 2.37 -3.42
CA HIS A 8 -3.09 2.46 -3.14
C HIS A 8 -3.38 1.89 -1.75
N ASP A 9 -2.66 2.38 -0.75
CA ASP A 9 -2.74 1.90 0.64
C ASP A 9 -4.16 2.03 1.23
N GLN A 10 -4.91 3.05 0.83
CA GLN A 10 -6.30 3.27 1.21
C GLN A 10 -7.25 2.11 0.83
N LEU A 11 -6.83 1.21 -0.06
CA LEU A 11 -7.59 0.00 -0.42
C LEU A 11 -7.31 -1.18 0.52
N GLY A 12 -6.23 -1.11 1.30
CA GLY A 12 -5.76 -2.17 2.18
C GLY A 12 -6.58 -2.33 3.45
N LEU A 13 -6.18 -3.34 4.22
CA LEU A 13 -6.65 -3.56 5.58
C LEU A 13 -5.65 -2.94 6.57
N GLN A 14 -6.08 -1.91 7.30
CA GLN A 14 -5.26 -1.33 8.36
C GLN A 14 -5.39 -2.18 9.63
N VAL A 15 -4.25 -2.65 10.15
CA VAL A 15 -4.12 -3.32 11.44
C VAL A 15 -3.10 -2.52 12.25
N ASP A 16 -3.59 -1.86 13.31
CA ASP A 16 -2.79 -0.91 14.10
C ASP A 16 -2.15 0.17 13.21
N THR A 17 -0.82 0.25 13.17
CA THR A 17 -0.05 1.23 12.41
C THR A 17 0.33 0.75 11.01
N THR A 18 -0.02 -0.49 10.66
CA THR A 18 0.39 -1.14 9.40
C THR A 18 -0.79 -1.39 8.48
N THR A 19 -0.67 -0.93 7.24
CA THR A 19 -1.64 -1.26 6.19
C THR A 19 -1.19 -2.48 5.41
N HIS A 20 -1.94 -3.57 5.56
CA HIS A 20 -1.76 -4.80 4.82
C HIS A 20 -2.49 -4.70 3.47
N ILE A 21 -1.77 -4.91 2.38
CA ILE A 21 -2.31 -4.79 1.02
C ILE A 21 -2.27 -6.13 0.30
N VAL A 22 -1.12 -6.80 0.36
CA VAL A 22 -0.89 -8.02 -0.40
C VAL A 22 0.23 -8.85 0.22
N SER A 23 0.08 -10.17 0.16
CA SER A 23 1.13 -11.16 0.41
C SER A 23 1.36 -11.99 -0.85
N PHE A 24 2.62 -12.35 -1.11
CA PHE A 24 3.01 -13.17 -2.26
C PHE A 24 3.85 -14.35 -1.81
N PHE A 25 3.57 -15.51 -2.39
CA PHE A 25 4.42 -16.68 -2.30
C PHE A 25 4.42 -17.40 -3.65
N ALA A 26 5.57 -17.39 -4.34
CA ALA A 26 5.66 -17.86 -5.74
C ALA A 26 4.60 -17.18 -6.64
N ASP A 27 3.75 -17.96 -7.32
CA ASP A 27 2.64 -17.48 -8.14
C ASP A 27 1.34 -17.24 -7.34
N ASP A 28 1.27 -17.74 -6.11
CA ASP A 28 0.14 -17.49 -5.22
C ASP A 28 0.21 -16.09 -4.62
N SER A 29 -0.96 -15.45 -4.54
CA SER A 29 -1.12 -14.12 -3.99
C SER A 29 -2.38 -14.03 -3.14
N GLN A 30 -2.29 -13.27 -2.05
CA GLN A 30 -3.41 -12.95 -1.18
C GLN A 30 -3.54 -11.44 -1.08
N LEU A 31 -4.70 -10.91 -1.48
CA LEU A 31 -5.04 -9.51 -1.32
C LEU A 31 -5.76 -9.29 0.01
N PHE A 32 -5.41 -8.20 0.69
CA PHE A 32 -6.08 -7.73 1.90
C PHE A 32 -6.78 -6.42 1.57
N ALA A 33 -8.10 -6.37 1.78
CA ALA A 33 -8.93 -5.23 1.46
C ALA A 33 -9.82 -4.83 2.64
N SER A 34 -10.08 -3.54 2.80
CA SER A 34 -10.96 -3.01 3.84
C SER A 34 -12.44 -3.34 3.64
N ASN A 35 -12.86 -3.56 2.39
CA ASN A 35 -14.21 -3.92 1.99
C ASN A 35 -14.23 -4.50 0.57
N GLU A 36 -15.41 -4.95 0.13
CA GLU A 36 -15.59 -5.53 -1.21
C GLU A 36 -15.25 -4.55 -2.34
N ALA A 37 -15.64 -3.28 -2.24
CA ALA A 37 -15.34 -2.30 -3.27
C ALA A 37 -13.82 -2.07 -3.40
N ALA A 38 -13.09 -2.06 -2.28
CA ALA A 38 -11.64 -1.99 -2.26
C ALA A 38 -10.99 -3.24 -2.87
N LEU A 39 -11.52 -4.44 -2.58
CA LEU A 39 -11.05 -5.69 -3.18
C LEU A 39 -11.21 -5.67 -4.70
N GLN A 40 -12.36 -5.25 -5.22
CA GLN A 40 -12.59 -5.15 -6.67
C GLN A 40 -11.61 -4.17 -7.33
N ARG A 41 -11.31 -3.04 -6.68
CA ARG A 41 -10.30 -2.09 -7.17
C ARG A 41 -8.89 -2.69 -7.16
N GLN A 42 -8.49 -3.41 -6.11
CA GLN A 42 -7.21 -4.11 -6.07
C GLN A 42 -7.10 -5.18 -7.16
N LEU A 43 -8.18 -5.95 -7.41
CA LEU A 43 -8.24 -6.93 -8.49
C LEU A 43 -8.07 -6.26 -9.86
N ALA A 44 -8.70 -5.11 -10.10
CA ALA A 44 -8.52 -4.36 -11.34
C ALA A 44 -7.07 -3.87 -11.54
N LEU A 45 -6.37 -3.51 -10.46
CA LEU A 45 -4.95 -3.16 -10.52
C LEU A 45 -4.08 -4.37 -10.92
N VAL A 46 -4.41 -5.56 -10.41
CA VAL A 46 -3.72 -6.81 -10.78
C VAL A 46 -3.99 -7.15 -12.24
N ASP A 47 -5.25 -7.08 -12.70
CA ASP A 47 -5.61 -7.30 -14.11
C ASP A 47 -4.85 -6.35 -15.05
N GLY A 48 -4.82 -5.06 -14.71
CA GLY A 48 -4.11 -4.05 -15.48
C GLY A 48 -2.61 -4.35 -15.59
N PHE A 49 -1.99 -4.85 -14.52
CA PHE A 49 -0.61 -5.31 -14.57
C PHE A 49 -0.44 -6.58 -15.41
N CYS A 50 -1.32 -7.56 -15.26
CA CYS A 50 -1.29 -8.81 -16.03
C CYS A 50 -1.38 -8.53 -17.54
N GLY A 51 -2.24 -7.60 -17.96
CA GLY A 51 -2.36 -7.17 -19.36
C GLY A 51 -1.08 -6.60 -19.98
N LEU A 52 -0.15 -6.09 -19.16
CA LEU A 52 1.13 -5.52 -19.62
C LEU A 52 2.32 -6.48 -19.48
N SER A 53 2.19 -7.54 -18.68
CA SER A 53 3.31 -8.38 -18.24
C SER A 53 3.33 -9.77 -18.86
N GLY A 54 2.29 -10.15 -19.60
CA GLY A 54 2.14 -11.50 -20.16
C GLY A 54 1.70 -12.56 -19.14
N PHE A 55 1.55 -12.19 -17.86
CA PHE A 55 0.92 -13.04 -16.85
C PHE A 55 -0.60 -13.04 -17.01
N LYS A 56 -1.26 -14.13 -16.60
CA LYS A 56 -2.72 -14.23 -16.58
C LYS A 56 -3.20 -14.60 -15.18
N GLN A 57 -4.05 -13.77 -14.61
CA GLN A 57 -4.67 -14.08 -13.32
C GLN A 57 -5.63 -15.27 -13.48
N ASN A 58 -5.46 -16.29 -12.64
CA ASN A 58 -6.37 -17.43 -12.61
C ASN A 58 -7.63 -17.10 -11.77
N ARG A 59 -8.62 -16.48 -12.43
CA ARG A 59 -9.89 -16.10 -11.80
C ARG A 59 -10.67 -17.27 -11.23
N ALA A 60 -10.55 -18.47 -11.81
CA ALA A 60 -11.21 -19.67 -11.28
C ALA A 60 -10.65 -20.10 -9.91
N LYS A 61 -9.38 -19.79 -9.63
CA LYS A 61 -8.76 -20.02 -8.32
C LYS A 61 -8.87 -18.83 -7.37
N THR A 62 -9.31 -17.67 -7.86
CA THR A 62 -9.40 -16.44 -7.05
C THR A 62 -10.72 -16.46 -6.28
N GLN A 63 -10.64 -16.57 -4.96
CA GLN A 63 -11.81 -16.65 -4.08
C GLN A 63 -11.65 -15.78 -2.84
N VAL A 64 -12.76 -15.30 -2.29
CA VAL A 64 -12.79 -14.62 -0.99
C VAL A 64 -12.61 -15.68 0.09
N LEU A 65 -11.54 -15.58 0.88
CA LEU A 65 -11.24 -16.53 1.96
C LEU A 65 -11.99 -16.18 3.25
N THR A 66 -11.96 -14.91 3.64
CA THR A 66 -12.57 -14.42 4.88
C THR A 66 -13.25 -13.09 4.62
N HIS A 67 -14.46 -12.93 5.14
CA HIS A 67 -15.19 -11.67 5.15
C HIS A 67 -15.73 -11.42 6.55
N SER A 68 -15.34 -10.29 7.16
CA SER A 68 -15.83 -9.86 8.46
C SER A 68 -16.02 -8.35 8.43
N PRO A 69 -17.07 -7.82 9.08
CA PRO A 69 -17.14 -6.39 9.34
C PRO A 69 -15.91 -5.99 10.15
N LEU A 70 -15.30 -4.87 9.77
CA LEU A 70 -14.30 -4.23 10.61
C LEU A 70 -15.00 -3.60 11.81
N PRO A 71 -14.43 -3.71 13.02
CA PRO A 71 -14.94 -2.95 14.16
C PRO A 71 -14.98 -1.47 13.79
N ALA A 72 -15.98 -0.74 14.31
CA ALA A 72 -16.01 0.71 14.15
C ALA A 72 -14.67 1.26 14.64
N ALA A 73 -14.02 2.10 13.83
CA ALA A 73 -12.81 2.77 14.28
C ALA A 73 -13.18 3.59 15.52
N ASP A 74 -12.62 3.24 16.68
CA ASP A 74 -12.76 4.06 17.87
C ASP A 74 -12.19 5.44 17.56
N VAL A 75 -13.06 6.42 17.37
CA VAL A 75 -12.72 7.82 17.05
C VAL A 75 -12.01 8.51 18.24
N ALA A 76 -11.72 7.77 19.32
CA ALA A 76 -11.41 8.32 20.63
C ALA A 76 -9.92 8.43 20.99
N ASP A 77 -8.98 8.05 20.13
CA ASP A 77 -7.55 8.15 20.51
C ASP A 77 -6.60 8.51 19.35
N ARG A 78 -6.96 9.53 18.56
CA ARG A 78 -5.93 10.29 17.83
C ARG A 78 -5.56 11.49 18.71
N PRO A 79 -4.37 11.53 19.36
CA PRO A 79 -3.86 12.78 19.86
C PRO A 79 -3.77 13.74 18.66
N ALA A 80 -4.38 14.92 18.80
CA ALA A 80 -4.28 15.97 17.81
C ALA A 80 -2.78 16.20 17.52
N VAL A 81 -2.36 15.89 16.29
CA VAL A 81 -1.04 16.30 15.82
C VAL A 81 -1.09 17.82 15.79
N ALA A 82 -0.46 18.45 16.77
CA ALA A 82 -0.27 19.89 16.77
C ALA A 82 0.47 20.25 15.47
N ASP A 83 -0.06 21.24 14.74
CA ASP A 83 0.57 21.85 13.59
C ASP A 83 1.97 22.36 14.00
N ASP A 84 3.03 21.64 13.64
CA ASP A 84 4.41 22.12 13.72
C ASP A 84 4.67 23.02 12.50
N GLU A 85 4.27 24.29 12.62
CA GLU A 85 4.75 25.34 11.76
C GLU A 85 6.28 25.50 11.93
N GLY A 86 7.03 25.00 10.94
CA GLY A 86 8.25 25.67 10.48
C GLY A 86 9.59 25.16 10.99
N ALA A 87 10.02 23.97 10.55
CA ALA A 87 11.44 23.65 10.48
C ALA A 87 11.96 23.79 9.04
N ARG A 88 12.56 24.96 8.74
CA ARG A 88 13.33 25.19 7.51
C ARG A 88 14.42 24.12 7.35
N HIS A 89 14.36 23.38 6.26
CA HIS A 89 15.42 22.50 5.80
C HIS A 89 16.74 23.31 5.61
N PRO A 90 17.85 23.00 6.31
CA PRO A 90 19.12 23.62 6.00
C PRO A 90 19.60 23.09 4.64
N ARG A 91 19.95 24.02 3.74
CA ARG A 91 20.52 23.69 2.42
C ARG A 91 21.81 22.89 2.61
N ARG A 92 21.90 21.76 1.91
CA ARG A 92 23.10 20.92 1.80
C ARG A 92 24.26 21.75 1.23
N PRO A 93 25.43 21.82 1.88
CA PRO A 93 26.59 22.52 1.31
C PRO A 93 27.15 21.75 0.11
N GLU A 94 27.55 22.48 -0.93
CA GLU A 94 28.17 21.93 -2.14
C GLU A 94 29.50 21.22 -1.84
N PRO A 95 29.84 20.13 -2.57
CA PRO A 95 31.08 19.41 -2.35
C PRO A 95 32.28 20.22 -2.86
N THR A 96 33.19 20.54 -1.95
CA THR A 96 34.45 21.21 -2.28
C THR A 96 35.34 20.26 -3.07
N ARG A 97 35.63 20.62 -4.33
CA ARG A 97 36.50 19.88 -5.24
C ARG A 97 37.95 19.93 -4.73
N LYS A 98 38.43 18.87 -4.07
CA LYS A 98 39.85 18.73 -3.72
C LYS A 98 40.64 18.44 -4.98
N ARG A 99 41.54 19.35 -5.37
CA ARG A 99 42.66 19.06 -6.28
C ARG A 99 43.69 18.24 -5.49
N THR A 100 43.96 17.03 -5.95
CA THR A 100 45.07 16.19 -5.50
C THR A 100 46.37 16.66 -6.17
N PRO A 101 47.54 16.53 -5.49
CA PRO A 101 48.84 16.93 -6.01
C PRO A 101 49.31 16.07 -7.19
#